data_AF-A0A3N5IF44-F1
#
_entry.id   AF-A0A3N5IF44-F1
#
_cell.length_a   1.000
_cell.length_b   1.000
_cell.length_c   1.000
_cell.angle_alpha   90.00
_cell.angle_beta   90.00
_cell.angle_gamma   90.00
#
_symmetry.space_group_name_H-M   'P 1'
#
loop_
_entity.id
_entity.type
_entity.pdbx_description
1 polymer ?
#
loop_
_entity_poly.entity_id
_entity_poly.type
_entity_poly.pdbx_seq_one_letter_code
_entity_poly.pdbx_strand_id
1 'polypeptide(L)'
;VPEVLQSGEPVVIRADQFETHLQYPGEARQEGISTILSYPLKVQDRISGILRLYSPQIRSFSREELELLRKFAEQGTRAIENALAYAKVRDDLEALQKYIPE
;
A
#
# COMPACT_ATOMS: atom_id res chain seq x y z
N VAL A 1 -10.92 -2.11 -3.22
CA VAL A 1 -10.16 -2.03 -4.49
C VAL A 1 -9.44 -3.34 -4.80
N PRO A 2 -10.18 -4.44 -5.01
CA PRO A 2 -9.61 -5.71 -5.47
C PRO A 2 -8.89 -5.59 -6.83
N GLU A 3 -9.24 -4.58 -7.62
CA GLU A 3 -8.71 -4.35 -8.97
C GLU A 3 -7.19 -4.20 -8.99
N VAL A 4 -6.61 -3.54 -7.98
CA VAL A 4 -5.14 -3.36 -7.84
C VAL A 4 -4.43 -4.69 -7.65
N LEU A 5 -5.05 -5.59 -6.87
CA LEU A 5 -4.48 -6.92 -6.59
C LEU A 5 -4.57 -7.83 -7.81
N GLN A 6 -5.57 -7.61 -8.67
CA GLN A 6 -5.78 -8.41 -9.89
C GLN A 6 -4.91 -7.91 -11.05
N SER A 7 -4.81 -6.60 -11.26
CA SER A 7 -4.05 -6.03 -12.37
C SER A 7 -2.56 -5.92 -12.07
N GLY A 8 -2.19 -5.72 -10.80
CA GLY A 8 -0.84 -5.30 -10.43
C GLY A 8 -0.49 -3.90 -10.93
N GLU A 9 -1.47 -3.11 -11.34
CA GLU A 9 -1.32 -1.74 -11.85
C GLU A 9 -1.98 -0.73 -10.90
N PRO A 10 -1.52 0.53 -10.88
CA PRO A 10 -2.14 1.56 -10.07
C PRO A 10 -3.57 1.84 -10.53
N VAL A 11 -4.48 2.03 -9.56
CA VAL A 11 -5.88 2.35 -9.81
C VAL A 11 -6.24 3.68 -9.16
N VAL A 12 -6.85 4.56 -9.94
CA VAL A 12 -7.42 5.83 -9.45
C VAL A 12 -8.93 5.69 -9.39
N ILE A 13 -9.51 6.00 -8.24
CA ILE A 13 -10.95 6.06 -8.01
C ILE A 13 -11.30 7.49 -7.61
N ARG A 14 -12.27 8.08 -8.30
CA ARG A 14 -12.77 9.42 -8.00
C ARG A 14 -14.14 9.36 -7.32
N ALA A 15 -14.58 10.46 -6.71
CA ALA A 15 -15.82 10.52 -5.92
C ALA A 15 -17.08 10.03 -6.66
N ASP A 16 -17.14 10.19 -7.98
CA ASP A 16 -18.20 9.69 -8.87
C ASP A 16 -18.22 8.16 -9.00
N GLN A 17 -17.13 7.49 -8.64
CA GLN A 17 -16.91 6.04 -8.75
C GLN A 17 -16.94 5.32 -7.39
N PHE A 18 -17.12 6.05 -6.28
CA PHE A 18 -17.01 5.49 -4.94
C PHE A 18 -18.01 4.37 -4.67
N GLU A 19 -19.26 4.53 -5.09
CA GLU A 19 -20.32 3.53 -4.87
C GLU A 19 -20.01 2.18 -5.54
N THR A 20 -19.24 2.19 -6.62
CA THR A 20 -18.91 0.98 -7.39
C THR A 20 -17.65 0.29 -6.88
N HIS A 21 -16.65 1.06 -6.44
CA HIS A 21 -15.30 0.53 -6.21
C HIS A 21 -14.86 0.51 -4.74
N LEU A 22 -15.59 1.20 -3.85
CA LEU A 22 -15.28 1.25 -2.42
C LEU A 22 -16.26 0.41 -1.62
N GLN A 23 -15.72 -0.29 -0.62
CA GLN A 23 -16.53 -1.01 0.36
C GLN A 23 -17.29 -0.05 1.29
N TYR A 24 -16.71 1.13 1.53
CA TYR A 24 -17.24 2.13 2.47
C TYR A 24 -17.23 3.54 1.85
N PRO A 25 -18.12 3.82 0.89
CA PRO A 25 -18.15 5.09 0.17
C PRO A 25 -18.62 6.27 1.04
N GLY A 26 -19.42 6.02 2.09
CA GLY A 26 -19.87 7.05 3.03
C GLY A 26 -18.75 7.62 3.90
N GLU A 27 -17.90 6.74 4.44
CA GLU A 27 -16.75 7.10 5.28
C GLU A 27 -15.73 7.93 4.51
N ALA A 28 -15.41 7.53 3.28
CA ALA A 28 -14.51 8.31 2.42
C ALA A 28 -15.01 9.76 2.22
N ARG A 29 -16.33 9.96 2.07
CA ARG A 29 -16.90 11.32 1.96
C ARG A 29 -16.89 12.08 3.27
N GLN A 30 -17.15 11.41 4.40
CA GLN A 30 -17.06 12.03 5.73
C GLN A 30 -15.64 12.50 6.04
N GLU A 31 -14.63 11.76 5.59
CA GLU A 31 -13.22 12.14 5.67
C GLU A 31 -12.82 13.22 4.65
N GLY A 32 -13.76 13.69 3.82
CA GLY A 32 -13.52 14.72 2.82
C GLY A 32 -12.68 14.25 1.62
N ILE A 33 -12.62 12.94 1.36
CA ILE A 33 -11.86 12.35 0.26
C ILE A 33 -12.66 12.44 -1.03
N SER A 34 -12.03 12.93 -2.09
CA SER A 34 -12.61 13.03 -3.44
C SER A 34 -11.86 12.21 -4.50
N THR A 35 -10.61 11.82 -4.23
CA THR A 35 -9.81 10.94 -5.09
C THR A 35 -8.97 9.98 -4.24
N ILE A 36 -8.91 8.72 -4.67
CA ILE A 36 -8.09 7.67 -4.08
C ILE A 36 -7.20 7.08 -5.17
N LEU A 37 -5.88 7.21 -5.02
CA LEU A 37 -4.91 6.46 -5.81
C LEU A 37 -4.42 5.27 -4.99
N SER A 38 -4.60 4.07 -5.51
CA SER A 38 -4.08 2.84 -4.91
C SER A 38 -2.96 2.29 -5.78
N TYR A 39 -1.75 2.25 -5.22
CA TYR A 39 -0.54 1.77 -5.88
C TYR A 39 -0.11 0.43 -5.27
N PRO A 40 0.10 -0.63 -6.07
CA PRO A 40 0.53 -1.93 -5.56
C PRO A 40 1.99 -1.87 -5.10
N LEU A 41 2.24 -2.35 -3.87
CA LEU A 41 3.60 -2.58 -3.38
C LEU A 41 4.00 -4.00 -3.77
N LYS A 42 5.04 -4.14 -4.60
CA LYS A 42 5.48 -5.42 -5.15
C LYS A 42 6.82 -5.84 -4.56
N VAL A 43 6.90 -7.11 -4.22
CA VAL A 43 8.10 -7.82 -3.78
C VAL A 43 8.33 -8.94 -4.77
N GLN A 44 9.43 -8.86 -5.53
CA GLN A 44 9.63 -9.74 -6.68
C GLN A 44 8.37 -9.70 -7.56
N ASP A 45 7.74 -10.85 -7.83
CA ASP A 45 6.53 -10.97 -8.64
C ASP A 45 5.22 -11.02 -7.81
N ARG A 46 5.29 -10.76 -6.51
CA ARG A 46 4.12 -10.80 -5.60
C ARG A 46 3.75 -9.43 -5.07
N ILE A 47 2.46 -9.11 -5.06
CA ILE A 47 1.93 -7.93 -4.37
C ILE A 47 1.95 -8.20 -2.85
N SER A 48 2.76 -7.44 -2.11
CA SER A 48 2.90 -7.53 -0.66
C SER A 48 1.95 -6.58 0.08
N GLY A 49 1.47 -5.53 -0.58
CA GLY A 49 0.58 -4.54 0.00
C GLY A 49 0.09 -3.49 -1.00
N ILE A 50 -0.57 -2.46 -0.49
CA ILE A 50 -1.09 -1.35 -1.29
C ILE A 50 -0.78 -0.04 -0.57
N LEU A 51 -0.15 0.90 -1.28
CA LEU A 51 0.00 2.29 -0.85
C LEU A 51 -1.19 3.11 -1.37
N ARG A 52 -1.91 3.78 -0.47
CA ARG A 52 -3.03 4.66 -0.85
C ARG A 52 -2.68 6.12 -0.62
N LEU A 53 -2.99 6.95 -1.61
CA LEU A 53 -2.99 8.40 -1.51
C LEU A 53 -4.43 8.90 -1.60
N TYR A 54 -4.81 9.74 -0.65
CA TYR A 54 -6.12 10.37 -0.58
C TYR A 54 -5.99 11.86 -0.91
N SER A 55 -6.92 12.39 -1.69
CA SER A 55 -7.00 13.82 -1.99
C SER A 55 -8.41 14.33 -1.79
N PRO A 56 -8.59 15.53 -1.19
CA PRO A 56 -9.90 16.15 -1.06
C PRO A 56 -10.42 16.76 -2.38
N GLN A 57 -9.59 16.80 -3.42
CA GLN A 57 -9.95 17.33 -4.74
C GLN A 57 -10.14 16.18 -5.73
N ILE A 58 -11.06 16.36 -6.69
CA ILE A 58 -11.18 15.45 -7.84
C ILE A 58 -9.97 15.68 -8.73
N ARG A 59 -9.15 14.64 -8.93
CA ARG A 59 -7.83 14.76 -9.53
C ARG A 59 -7.56 13.62 -10.51
N SER A 60 -6.86 13.94 -11.59
CA SER A 60 -6.11 12.99 -12.41
C SER A 60 -4.62 13.05 -12.05
N PHE A 61 -3.89 11.94 -12.24
CA PHE A 61 -2.46 11.87 -12.01
C PHE A 61 -1.73 11.86 -13.34
N SER A 62 -0.67 12.68 -13.48
CA SER A 62 0.17 12.63 -14.66
C SER A 62 1.04 11.37 -14.66
N ARG A 63 1.62 11.03 -15.81
CA ARG A 63 2.54 9.90 -15.92
C ARG A 63 3.77 10.11 -15.02
N GLU A 64 4.28 11.33 -14.96
CA GLU A 64 5.44 11.71 -14.16
C GLU A 64 5.17 11.56 -12.67
N GLU A 65 3.95 11.91 -12.22
CA GLU A 65 3.52 11.72 -10.84
C GLU A 65 3.41 10.25 -10.46
N LEU A 66 2.87 9.41 -11.37
CA LEU A 66 2.79 7.96 -11.17
C LEU A 66 4.18 7.32 -11.17
N GLU A 67 5.10 7.76 -12.03
CA GLU A 67 6.50 7.30 -12.03
C GLU A 67 7.25 7.73 -10.77
N LEU A 68 6.98 8.93 -10.26
CA LEU A 68 7.52 9.37 -8.98
C LEU A 68 7.01 8.47 -7.85
N LEU A 69 5.70 8.22 -7.82
CA LEU A 69 5.10 7.33 -6.83
C LEU A 69 5.65 5.91 -6.92
N ARG A 70 5.86 5.38 -8.12
CA ARG A 70 6.51 4.07 -8.32
C ARG A 70 7.86 4.02 -7.62
N LYS A 71 8.72 5.01 -7.87
CA LYS A 71 10.05 5.06 -7.24
C LYS A 71 9.96 5.12 -5.72
N PHE A 72 9.02 5.89 -5.18
CA PHE A 72 8.77 5.93 -3.73
C PHE A 72 8.26 4.59 -3.19
N ALA A 73 7.31 3.96 -3.89
CA ALA A 73 6.75 2.66 -3.52
C ALA A 73 7.81 1.56 -3.53
N GLU A 74 8.70 1.54 -4.54
CA GLU A 74 9.82 0.59 -4.63
C GLU A 74 10.78 0.74 -3.45
N GLN A 75 11.20 1.97 -3.12
CA GLN A 75 12.09 2.20 -1.98
C GLN A 75 11.40 1.90 -0.64
N GLY A 76 10.14 2.33 -0.48
CA GLY A 76 9.36 2.08 0.72
C GLY A 76 9.12 0.60 0.97
N THR A 77 8.81 -0.17 -0.08
CA THR A 77 8.64 -1.62 0.00
C THR A 77 9.92 -2.27 0.51
N ARG A 78 11.07 -1.95 -0.09
CA ARG A 78 12.38 -2.49 0.36
C ARG A 78 12.69 -2.14 1.82
N ALA A 79 12.37 -0.93 2.27
CA ALA A 79 12.59 -0.52 3.64
C ALA A 79 11.71 -1.32 4.62
N ILE A 80 10.43 -1.51 4.29
CA ILE A 80 9.49 -2.31 5.09
C ILE A 80 9.95 -3.77 5.14
N GLU A 81 10.38 -4.34 4.01
CA GLU A 81 10.90 -5.70 3.96
C GLU A 81 12.11 -5.88 4.89
N ASN A 82 13.08 -4.98 4.81
CA ASN A 82 14.27 -5.04 5.66
C ASN A 82 13.90 -4.94 7.15
N ALA A 83 12.96 -4.05 7.50
CA ALA A 83 12.51 -3.91 8.87
C ALA A 83 11.80 -5.17 9.39
N LEU A 84 10.94 -5.79 8.57
CA LEU A 84 10.23 -7.03 8.92
C LEU A 84 11.19 -8.22 9.02
N ALA A 85 12.15 -8.33 8.10
CA ALA A 85 13.17 -9.37 8.13
C ALA A 85 14.05 -9.24 9.38
N TYR A 86 14.46 -8.01 9.72
CA TYR A 86 15.22 -7.73 10.93
C TYR A 86 14.43 -8.08 12.20
N ALA A 87 13.15 -7.67 12.28
CA ALA A 87 12.29 -8.00 13.41
C ALA A 87 12.16 -9.51 13.60
N LYS A 88 11.96 -10.26 12.50
CA LYS A 88 11.89 -11.72 12.53
C LYS A 88 13.17 -12.36 13.08
N VAL A 89 14.33 -11.95 12.57
CA VAL A 89 15.62 -12.48 13.05
C VAL A 89 15.81 -12.21 14.55
N ARG A 90 15.44 -11.01 15.01
CA ARG A 90 15.50 -10.66 16.43
C ARG A 90 14.58 -11.55 17.26
N ASP A 91 13.33 -11.72 16.85
CA ASP A 91 12.34 -12.51 17.58
C ASP A 91 12.76 -14.01 17.65
N ASP A 92 13.35 -14.55 16.57
CA ASP A 92 13.89 -15.91 16.53
C ASP A 92 15.08 -16.08 17.50
N LEU A 93 15.98 -15.09 17.60
CA LEU A 93 17.09 -15.10 18.56
C LEU A 93 16.62 -15.03 20.01
N GLU A 94 15.64 -14.17 20.31
CA GLU A 94 15.05 -14.07 21.65
C GLU A 94 14.33 -15.37 22.05
N ALA A 95 13.69 -16.04 21.09
CA ALA A 95 13.10 -17.36 21.34
C ALA A 95 14.17 -18.39 21.71
N LEU A 96 15.26 -18.49 20.95
CA LEU A 96 16.34 -19.45 21.23
C LEU A 96 16.99 -19.21 22.60
N GLN A 97 17.22 -17.96 22.99
CA GLN A 97 17.79 -17.64 24.31
C GLN A 97 16.92 -18.12 25.48
N LYS A 98 15.59 -18.15 25.32
CA LYS A 98 14.67 -18.67 26.34
C LYS A 98 14.72 -20.19 26.50
N TYR A 99 15.26 -20.93 25.52
CA TYR A 99 15.29 -22.39 25.51
C TYR A 99 16.65 -23.01 25.86
N ILE A 100 17.68 -22.19 26.15
CA ILE A 100 18.95 -22.70 26.67
C ILE A 100 18.84 -22.72 28.21
N PRO A 101 18.73 -23.90 28.86
CA PRO A 101 18.86 -23.98 30.31
C PRO A 101 20.32 -23.74 30.70
N GLU A 102 20.55 -23.07 31.84
CA GLU A 102 21.89 -22.98 32.47
C GLU A 102 22.50 -24.35 32.75
#